data_AF-A0A0F4GX92-F1
#
_entry.id   AF-A0A0F4GX92-F1
#
_cell.length_a   1.000
_cell.length_b   1.000
_cell.length_c   1.000
_cell.angle_alpha   90.00
_cell.angle_beta   90.00
_cell.angle_gamma   90.00
#
_symmetry.space_group_name_H-M   'P 1'
#
loop_
_entity.id
_entity.type
_entity.pdbx_description
1 polymer ?
#
loop_
_entity_poly.entity_id
_entity_poly.type
_entity_poly.pdbx_seq_one_letter_code
_entity_poly.pdbx_strand_id
1 'polypeptide(L)'
;MSALKYQLLETGEEWSEAWEYILDYHPNYLAAYIRLRKVPLDRQALDRKTQELILLAMDASCTHLFTPGISAHINGALQCGARVSEIMETLELVSVLGVHAMTVGVPLLLEVMNEGMEMGDFPRELDGPRQAMKEDFINRRGYWNTYWEPVLRLSPRFFEAYLMYSSLPFEESGNALPPKIKELIYCAIDCSTTHLYGPGLKIHIRNAIEAGAQPDEVLEVFQLATLMGAQTVLIGAQTLKEELDRMRTKAMLYRRASQESQRSVHSNIDM
;
A
#
# COMPACT_ATOMS: atom_id res chain seq x y z
N MET A 1 -3.14 6.21 -32.31
CA MET A 1 -3.07 5.95 -30.86
C MET A 1 -4.47 5.55 -30.40
N SER A 2 -4.62 4.40 -29.71
CA SER A 2 -5.94 3.82 -29.37
C SER A 2 -6.76 4.75 -28.44
N ALA A 3 -8.09 4.81 -28.62
CA ALA A 3 -8.98 5.61 -27.76
C ALA A 3 -8.87 5.21 -26.27
N LEU A 4 -8.68 3.92 -25.98
CA LEU A 4 -8.52 3.42 -24.60
C LEU A 4 -7.26 3.95 -23.93
N LYS A 5 -6.17 4.17 -24.69
CA LYS A 5 -4.93 4.75 -24.16
C LYS A 5 -5.14 6.18 -23.67
N TYR A 6 -5.82 7.00 -24.46
CA TYR A 6 -6.18 8.37 -24.04
C TYR A 6 -7.09 8.36 -22.82
N GLN A 7 -8.12 7.51 -22.82
CA GLN A 7 -9.05 7.40 -21.70
C GLN A 7 -8.38 6.95 -20.39
N LEU A 8 -7.34 6.12 -20.47
CA LEU A 8 -6.57 5.72 -19.30
C LEU A 8 -5.72 6.89 -18.77
N LEU A 9 -5.01 7.59 -19.66
CA LEU A 9 -4.21 8.76 -19.29
C LEU A 9 -5.04 9.88 -18.66
N GLU A 10 -6.29 10.08 -19.10
CA GLU A 10 -7.24 11.01 -18.47
C GLU A 10 -7.53 10.68 -17.00
N THR A 11 -7.33 9.43 -16.57
CA THR A 11 -7.51 9.03 -15.16
C THR A 11 -6.28 9.31 -14.28
N GLY A 12 -5.23 9.94 -14.84
CA GLY A 12 -3.96 10.17 -14.17
C GLY A 12 -3.08 8.91 -14.03
N GLU A 13 -3.48 7.78 -14.60
CA GLU A 13 -2.65 6.59 -14.69
C GLU A 13 -1.52 6.78 -15.71
N GLU A 14 -0.32 6.30 -15.41
CA GLU A 14 0.79 6.31 -16.37
C GLU A 14 0.64 5.20 -17.43
N TRP A 15 1.03 5.50 -18.67
CA TRP A 15 1.04 4.48 -19.73
C TRP A 15 2.34 3.67 -19.70
N SER A 16 2.27 2.45 -19.19
CA SER A 16 3.37 1.48 -19.16
C SER A 16 3.30 0.48 -20.32
N GLU A 17 4.39 -0.28 -20.53
CA GLU A 17 4.42 -1.39 -21.50
C GLU A 17 3.36 -2.46 -21.16
N ALA A 18 3.14 -2.73 -19.87
CA ALA A 18 2.12 -3.66 -19.42
C ALA A 18 0.72 -3.24 -19.90
N TRP A 19 0.39 -1.94 -19.88
CA TRP A 19 -0.88 -1.45 -20.43
C TRP A 19 -0.98 -1.62 -21.95
N GLU A 20 0.14 -1.48 -22.67
CA GLU A 20 0.19 -1.78 -24.12
C GLU A 20 -0.08 -3.28 -24.37
N TYR A 21 0.54 -4.18 -23.61
CA TYR A 21 0.30 -5.61 -23.73
C TYR A 21 -1.13 -6.00 -23.37
N ILE A 22 -1.71 -5.38 -22.33
CA ILE A 22 -3.11 -5.60 -21.96
C ILE A 22 -4.05 -5.11 -23.07
N LEU A 23 -3.76 -3.97 -23.70
CA LEU A 23 -4.52 -3.47 -24.84
C LEU A 23 -4.47 -4.47 -26.01
N ASP A 24 -3.32 -5.05 -26.29
CA ASP A 24 -3.12 -6.05 -27.35
C ASP A 24 -3.81 -7.38 -27.02
N TYR A 25 -3.73 -7.83 -25.77
CA TYR A 25 -4.27 -9.13 -25.35
C TYR A 25 -5.77 -9.11 -25.08
N HIS A 26 -6.28 -8.08 -24.42
CA HIS A 26 -7.66 -8.05 -23.95
C HIS A 26 -8.20 -6.61 -23.77
N PRO A 27 -8.52 -5.88 -24.86
CA PRO A 27 -8.96 -4.48 -24.80
C PRO A 27 -10.25 -4.27 -23.98
N ASN A 28 -11.12 -5.28 -23.89
CA ASN A 28 -12.33 -5.23 -23.07
C ASN A 28 -12.02 -5.19 -21.56
N TYR A 29 -10.89 -5.76 -21.14
CA TYR A 29 -10.46 -5.70 -19.74
C TYR A 29 -9.98 -4.29 -19.42
N LEU A 30 -9.14 -3.71 -20.30
CA LEU A 30 -8.69 -2.34 -20.15
C LEU A 30 -9.88 -1.36 -20.10
N ALA A 31 -10.88 -1.53 -20.97
CA ALA A 31 -12.10 -0.71 -20.93
C ALA A 31 -12.86 -0.86 -19.59
N ALA A 32 -12.95 -2.06 -19.05
CA ALA A 32 -13.60 -2.31 -17.75
C ALA A 32 -12.80 -1.69 -16.58
N TYR A 33 -11.47 -1.81 -16.59
CA TYR A 33 -10.60 -1.18 -15.59
C TYR A 33 -10.71 0.35 -15.63
N ILE A 34 -10.67 0.95 -16.83
CA ILE A 34 -10.86 2.41 -17.00
C ILE A 34 -12.20 2.84 -16.41
N ARG A 35 -13.28 2.09 -16.66
CA ARG A 35 -14.59 2.39 -16.08
C ARG A 35 -14.55 2.35 -14.55
N LEU A 36 -13.92 1.35 -13.95
CA LEU A 36 -13.78 1.24 -12.49
C LEU A 36 -12.96 2.40 -11.92
N ARG A 37 -11.81 2.68 -12.53
CA ARG A 37 -10.89 3.75 -12.12
C ARG A 37 -11.49 5.15 -12.25
N LYS A 38 -12.40 5.38 -13.20
CA LYS A 38 -13.11 6.66 -13.34
C LYS A 38 -14.12 6.93 -12.22
N VAL A 39 -14.58 5.92 -11.48
CA VAL A 39 -15.59 6.10 -10.41
C VAL A 39 -15.15 7.13 -9.36
N PRO A 40 -13.98 7.01 -8.70
CA PRO A 40 -13.50 8.04 -7.76
C PRO A 40 -13.12 9.37 -8.45
N LEU A 41 -13.11 9.45 -9.78
CA LEU A 41 -12.76 10.67 -10.53
C LEU A 41 -13.98 11.46 -10.99
N ASP A 42 -15.05 10.79 -11.37
CA ASP A 42 -16.26 11.43 -11.90
C ASP A 42 -17.11 12.08 -10.79
N ARG A 43 -16.92 11.64 -9.53
CA ARG A 43 -17.60 12.17 -8.34
C ARG A 43 -16.60 12.40 -7.19
N GLN A 44 -15.52 13.10 -7.49
CA GLN A 44 -14.43 13.43 -6.57
C GLN A 44 -14.93 14.10 -5.27
N ALA A 45 -14.90 13.35 -4.18
CA ALA A 45 -14.95 13.86 -2.82
C ALA A 45 -13.56 14.35 -2.36
N LEU A 46 -12.48 13.70 -2.81
CA LEU A 46 -11.10 14.12 -2.56
C LEU A 46 -10.53 14.87 -3.76
N ASP A 47 -9.69 15.88 -3.49
CA ASP A 47 -8.91 16.51 -4.55
C ASP A 47 -7.85 15.54 -5.13
N ARG A 48 -7.41 15.80 -6.36
CA ARG A 48 -6.46 14.93 -7.07
C ARG A 48 -5.15 14.72 -6.31
N LYS A 49 -4.62 15.74 -5.64
CA LYS A 49 -3.37 15.60 -4.85
C LYS A 49 -3.58 14.59 -3.72
N THR A 50 -4.69 14.69 -3.01
CA THR A 50 -5.04 13.77 -1.93
C THR A 50 -5.24 12.35 -2.45
N GLN A 51 -5.91 12.16 -3.60
CA GLN A 51 -6.05 10.83 -4.22
C GLN A 51 -4.69 10.20 -4.52
N GLU A 52 -3.73 10.96 -5.08
CA GLU A 52 -2.38 10.46 -5.35
C GLU A 52 -1.62 10.10 -4.07
N LEU A 53 -1.74 10.87 -3.00
CA LEU A 53 -1.12 10.53 -1.70
C LEU A 53 -1.74 9.27 -1.07
N ILE A 54 -3.05 9.07 -1.23
CA ILE A 54 -3.75 7.86 -0.76
C ILE A 54 -3.30 6.62 -1.55
N LEU A 55 -3.21 6.72 -2.87
CA LEU A 55 -2.70 5.64 -3.72
C LEU A 55 -1.22 5.33 -3.41
N LEU A 56 -0.40 6.37 -3.20
CA LEU A 56 0.97 6.22 -2.72
C LEU A 56 1.03 5.47 -1.39
N ALA A 57 0.15 5.82 -0.44
CA ALA A 57 0.14 5.16 0.86
C ALA A 57 -0.13 3.65 0.76
N MET A 58 -1.09 3.26 -0.09
CA MET A 58 -1.38 1.85 -0.36
C MET A 58 -0.19 1.16 -1.00
N ASP A 59 0.40 1.77 -2.02
CA ASP A 59 1.49 1.16 -2.77
C ASP A 59 2.80 1.07 -1.99
N ALA A 60 3.05 2.03 -1.10
CA ALA A 60 4.23 2.09 -0.24
C ALA A 60 4.10 1.30 1.07
N SER A 61 2.90 0.79 1.39
CA SER A 61 2.69 0.00 2.61
C SER A 61 3.62 -1.22 2.66
N CYS A 62 4.16 -1.54 3.84
CA CYS A 62 5.12 -2.64 3.98
C CYS A 62 4.51 -4.03 3.72
N THR A 63 3.18 -4.13 3.69
CA THR A 63 2.43 -5.32 3.27
C THR A 63 2.30 -5.43 1.74
N HIS A 64 2.76 -4.43 0.98
CA HIS A 64 2.56 -4.35 -0.46
C HIS A 64 3.82 -4.00 -1.25
N LEU A 65 4.45 -2.84 -0.98
CA LEU A 65 5.72 -2.38 -1.58
C LEU A 65 5.76 -2.47 -3.12
N PHE A 66 4.73 -1.97 -3.80
CA PHE A 66 4.65 -2.00 -5.26
C PHE A 66 5.37 -0.81 -5.90
N THR A 67 6.68 -0.96 -6.13
CA THR A 67 7.58 0.08 -6.64
C THR A 67 7.07 0.84 -7.88
N PRO A 68 6.49 0.18 -8.92
CA PRO A 68 5.96 0.92 -10.07
C PRO A 68 4.87 1.93 -9.66
N GLY A 69 3.96 1.52 -8.77
CA GLY A 69 2.90 2.39 -8.25
C GLY A 69 3.44 3.48 -7.32
N ILE A 70 4.42 3.18 -6.47
CA ILE A 70 5.13 4.19 -5.66
C ILE A 70 5.72 5.28 -6.56
N SER A 71 6.39 4.90 -7.65
CA SER A 71 6.96 5.85 -8.61
C SER A 71 5.88 6.69 -9.29
N ALA A 72 4.82 6.04 -9.78
CA ALA A 72 3.72 6.71 -10.48
C ALA A 72 3.00 7.72 -9.57
N HIS A 73 2.68 7.34 -8.33
CA HIS A 73 1.92 8.19 -7.41
C HIS A 73 2.75 9.29 -6.75
N ILE A 74 4.07 9.09 -6.57
CA ILE A 74 4.98 10.21 -6.27
C ILE A 74 4.97 11.22 -7.42
N ASN A 75 5.08 10.76 -8.67
CA ASN A 75 5.05 11.64 -9.83
C ASN A 75 3.71 12.39 -9.94
N GLY A 76 2.59 11.67 -9.84
CA GLY A 76 1.23 12.23 -9.86
C GLY A 76 1.00 13.26 -8.76
N ALA A 77 1.43 12.97 -7.53
CA ALA A 77 1.32 13.91 -6.42
C ALA A 77 2.12 15.21 -6.69
N LEU A 78 3.35 15.10 -7.21
CA LEU A 78 4.18 16.25 -7.59
C LEU A 78 3.53 17.09 -8.71
N GLN A 79 2.96 16.44 -9.73
CA GLN A 79 2.23 17.13 -10.80
C GLN A 79 0.99 17.87 -10.27
N CYS A 80 0.35 17.34 -9.23
CA CYS A 80 -0.75 17.98 -8.52
C CYS A 80 -0.31 19.05 -7.49
N GLY A 81 1.00 19.35 -7.42
CA GLY A 81 1.57 20.38 -6.55
C GLY A 81 1.84 19.93 -5.12
N ALA A 82 1.95 18.63 -4.85
CA ALA A 82 2.41 18.15 -3.55
C ALA A 82 3.85 18.58 -3.30
N ARG A 83 4.12 19.01 -2.06
CA ARG A 83 5.47 19.30 -1.59
C ARG A 83 6.19 17.99 -1.26
N VAL A 84 7.51 18.00 -1.36
CA VAL A 84 8.35 16.88 -0.91
C VAL A 84 8.05 16.49 0.54
N SER A 85 7.77 17.47 1.41
CA SER A 85 7.41 17.22 2.80
C SER A 85 6.07 16.50 2.97
N GLU A 86 5.06 16.76 2.13
CA GLU A 86 3.78 16.04 2.18
C GLU A 86 3.95 14.57 1.73
N ILE A 87 4.81 14.34 0.74
CA ILE A 87 5.14 12.98 0.26
C ILE A 87 5.92 12.22 1.33
N MET A 88 6.95 12.84 1.91
CA MET A 88 7.74 12.23 2.98
C MET A 88 6.89 11.92 4.22
N GLU A 89 6.04 12.85 4.65
CA GLU A 89 5.12 12.61 5.76
C GLU A 89 4.13 11.48 5.45
N THR A 90 3.66 11.35 4.21
CA THR A 90 2.82 10.21 3.81
C THR A 90 3.57 8.88 4.01
N LEU A 91 4.84 8.80 3.61
CA LEU A 91 5.67 7.61 3.81
C LEU A 91 5.94 7.33 5.29
N GLU A 92 6.16 8.37 6.11
CA GLU A 92 6.31 8.26 7.56
C GLU A 92 5.04 7.72 8.21
N LEU A 93 3.86 8.24 7.85
CA LEU A 93 2.57 7.74 8.33
C LEU A 93 2.37 6.27 7.95
N VAL A 94 2.69 5.88 6.71
CA VAL A 94 2.56 4.51 6.22
C VAL A 94 3.48 3.53 6.95
N SER A 95 4.69 3.98 7.30
CA SER A 95 5.71 3.15 7.95
C SER A 95 5.30 2.61 9.33
N VAL A 96 4.34 3.26 9.99
CA VAL A 96 3.93 2.88 11.35
C VAL A 96 3.15 1.56 11.40
N LEU A 97 2.70 1.04 10.24
CA LEU A 97 1.89 -0.18 10.12
C LEU A 97 2.54 -1.40 10.81
N GLY A 98 3.87 -1.46 10.85
CA GLY A 98 4.60 -2.55 11.52
C GLY A 98 4.28 -2.72 13.01
N VAL A 99 3.71 -1.68 13.65
CA VAL A 99 3.22 -1.74 15.04
C VAL A 99 2.18 -2.83 15.27
N HIS A 100 1.46 -3.25 14.23
CA HIS A 100 0.40 -4.24 14.37
C HIS A 100 0.91 -5.61 14.84
N ALA A 101 2.20 -5.91 14.63
CA ALA A 101 2.84 -7.07 15.26
C ALA A 101 2.74 -7.02 16.79
N MET A 102 2.86 -5.84 17.40
CA MET A 102 2.75 -5.64 18.84
C MET A 102 1.30 -5.56 19.31
N THR A 103 0.45 -4.79 18.62
CA THR A 103 -0.94 -4.61 19.05
C THR A 103 -1.81 -5.86 18.86
N VAL A 104 -1.40 -6.79 17.99
CA VAL A 104 -2.03 -8.11 17.85
C VAL A 104 -1.29 -9.16 18.68
N GLY A 105 0.05 -9.21 18.60
CA GLY A 105 0.84 -10.27 19.22
C GLY A 105 0.88 -10.20 20.74
N VAL A 106 0.95 -9.01 21.34
CA VAL A 106 1.04 -8.88 22.81
C VAL A 106 -0.26 -9.33 23.50
N PRO A 107 -1.47 -8.94 23.06
CA PRO A 107 -2.69 -9.52 23.62
C PRO A 107 -2.73 -11.05 23.54
N LEU A 108 -2.38 -11.64 22.39
CA LEU A 108 -2.34 -13.10 22.23
C LEU A 108 -1.32 -13.78 23.15
N LEU A 109 -0.14 -13.17 23.33
CA LEU A 109 0.85 -13.65 24.29
C LEU A 109 0.27 -13.72 25.71
N LEU A 110 -0.51 -12.71 26.11
CA LEU A 110 -1.16 -12.69 27.41
C LEU A 110 -2.27 -13.72 27.56
N GLU A 111 -3.04 -13.94 26.49
CA GLU A 111 -4.04 -15.02 26.47
C GLU A 111 -3.37 -16.37 26.75
N VAL A 112 -2.30 -16.69 26.03
CA VAL A 112 -1.53 -17.94 26.22
C VAL A 112 -0.91 -18.03 27.63
N MET A 113 -0.41 -16.92 28.18
CA MET A 113 0.07 -16.91 29.57
C MET A 113 -1.05 -17.19 30.58
N ASN A 114 -2.26 -16.67 30.34
CA ASN A 114 -3.43 -16.94 31.18
C ASN A 114 -3.93 -18.39 31.07
N GLU A 115 -3.55 -19.14 30.02
CA GLU A 115 -3.82 -20.58 29.88
C GLU A 115 -2.92 -21.47 30.76
N GLY A 116 -2.03 -20.87 31.55
CA GLY A 116 -1.17 -21.57 32.51
C GLY A 116 0.30 -21.68 32.09
N MET A 117 0.71 -20.94 31.05
CA MET A 117 2.12 -20.80 30.70
C MET A 117 2.83 -19.83 31.66
N GLU A 118 4.16 -19.88 31.68
CA GLU A 118 4.95 -19.01 32.53
C GLU A 118 4.72 -17.53 32.19
N MET A 119 4.25 -16.76 33.17
CA MET A 119 3.91 -15.35 33.04
C MET A 119 5.13 -14.43 33.01
N GLY A 120 6.31 -14.92 33.38
CA GLY A 120 7.46 -14.07 33.71
C GLY A 120 7.12 -13.06 34.83
N ASP A 121 7.99 -12.06 35.01
CA ASP A 121 7.80 -10.97 35.97
C ASP A 121 7.16 -9.74 35.31
N PHE A 122 6.08 -9.94 34.55
CA PHE A 122 5.35 -8.84 33.94
C PHE A 122 4.32 -8.24 34.92
N PRO A 123 4.27 -6.91 35.09
CA PRO A 123 3.31 -6.28 36.01
C PRO A 123 1.89 -6.54 35.52
N ARG A 124 0.91 -6.70 36.41
CA ARG A 124 -0.50 -6.96 36.03
C ARG A 124 -1.26 -5.70 35.61
N GLU A 125 -0.86 -4.55 36.13
CA GLU A 125 -1.48 -3.25 35.89
C GLU A 125 -0.41 -2.22 35.49
N LEU A 126 -0.84 -1.06 34.99
CA LEU A 126 0.05 0.06 34.73
C LEU A 126 0.41 0.74 36.06
N ASP A 127 1.69 0.73 36.41
CA ASP A 127 2.24 1.49 37.53
C ASP A 127 2.36 3.00 37.21
N GLY A 128 2.74 3.80 38.20
CA GLY A 128 2.85 5.27 38.06
C GLY A 128 3.65 5.72 36.81
N PRO A 129 4.86 5.18 36.56
CA PRO A 129 5.62 5.52 35.36
C PRO A 129 4.88 5.20 34.04
N ARG A 130 4.20 4.05 33.96
CA ARG A 130 3.42 3.69 32.77
C ARG A 130 2.17 4.55 32.60
N GLN A 131 1.49 4.92 33.70
CA GLN A 131 0.35 5.84 33.60
C GLN A 131 0.77 7.19 33.02
N ALA A 132 1.93 7.73 33.42
CA ALA A 132 2.47 8.95 32.82
C ALA A 132 2.77 8.80 31.32
N MET A 133 3.30 7.65 30.88
CA MET A 133 3.51 7.36 29.45
C MET A 133 2.20 7.27 28.65
N LYS A 134 1.15 6.70 29.25
CA LYS A 134 -0.20 6.65 28.66
C LYS A 134 -0.76 8.07 28.49
N GLU A 135 -0.61 8.92 29.50
CA GLU A 135 -1.02 10.32 29.42
C GLU A 135 -0.26 11.09 28.33
N ASP A 136 1.05 10.90 28.21
CA ASP A 136 1.86 11.49 27.14
C ASP A 136 1.41 11.02 25.75
N PHE A 137 1.08 9.74 25.59
CA PHE A 137 0.52 9.21 24.34
C PHE A 137 -0.78 9.93 23.97
N ILE A 138 -1.71 10.05 24.91
CA ILE A 138 -3.00 10.71 24.68
C ILE A 138 -2.79 12.17 24.28
N ASN A 139 -1.88 12.88 24.95
CA ASN A 139 -1.59 14.28 24.66
C ASN A 139 -1.00 14.48 23.25
N ARG A 140 -0.12 13.58 22.80
CA ARG A 140 0.53 13.68 21.48
C ARG A 140 -0.35 13.18 20.34
N ARG A 141 -1.10 12.10 20.56
CA ARG A 141 -1.84 11.38 19.50
C ARG A 141 -3.33 11.69 19.48
N GLY A 142 -3.88 12.26 20.56
CA GLY A 142 -5.27 12.67 20.65
C GLY A 142 -6.27 11.54 20.92
N TYR A 143 -5.81 10.30 21.10
CA TYR A 143 -6.67 9.16 21.42
C TYR A 143 -5.98 8.11 22.29
N TRP A 144 -6.77 7.22 22.89
CA TRP A 144 -6.29 6.00 23.54
C TRP A 144 -7.07 4.80 23.02
N ASN A 145 -6.37 3.68 22.82
CA ASN A 145 -6.98 2.41 22.48
C ASN A 145 -6.48 1.34 23.47
N THR A 146 -7.38 0.47 23.92
CA THR A 146 -7.10 -0.61 24.86
C THR A 146 -6.05 -1.60 24.38
N TYR A 147 -5.81 -1.74 23.06
CA TYR A 147 -4.71 -2.59 22.55
C TYR A 147 -3.31 -2.09 22.96
N TRP A 148 -3.17 -0.82 23.33
CA TRP A 148 -1.90 -0.26 23.79
C TRP A 148 -1.54 -0.63 25.23
N GLU A 149 -2.55 -0.94 26.06
CA GLU A 149 -2.34 -1.20 27.47
C GLU A 149 -1.47 -2.46 27.71
N PRO A 150 -1.74 -3.61 27.06
CA PRO A 150 -0.83 -4.76 27.07
C PRO A 150 0.61 -4.43 26.64
N VAL A 151 0.76 -3.65 25.57
CA VAL A 151 2.08 -3.29 25.02
C VAL A 151 2.87 -2.44 26.01
N LEU A 152 2.24 -1.41 26.58
CA LEU A 152 2.84 -0.55 27.58
C LEU A 152 3.19 -1.29 28.88
N ARG A 153 2.33 -2.24 29.28
CA ARG A 153 2.57 -3.10 30.44
C ARG A 153 3.82 -3.95 30.26
N LEU A 154 3.92 -4.66 29.13
CA LEU A 154 4.97 -5.65 28.88
C LEU A 154 6.27 -5.03 28.35
N SER A 155 6.19 -3.91 27.62
CA SER A 155 7.35 -3.31 26.96
C SER A 155 7.27 -1.78 26.94
N PRO A 156 7.41 -1.12 28.11
CA PRO A 156 7.34 0.35 28.20
C PRO A 156 8.41 1.06 27.36
N ARG A 157 9.61 0.47 27.24
CA ARG A 157 10.69 1.04 26.41
C ARG A 157 10.37 1.00 24.92
N PHE A 158 9.73 -0.07 24.45
CA PHE A 158 9.23 -0.12 23.07
C PHE A 158 8.14 0.91 22.86
N PHE A 159 7.18 0.98 23.80
CA PHE A 159 6.06 1.92 23.72
C PHE A 159 6.55 3.37 23.62
N GLU A 160 7.49 3.79 24.47
CA GLU A 160 8.10 5.12 24.44
C GLU A 160 8.80 5.40 23.10
N ALA A 161 9.65 4.49 22.64
CA ALA A 161 10.35 4.65 21.36
C ALA A 161 9.38 4.73 20.16
N TYR A 162 8.34 3.90 20.17
CA TYR A 162 7.31 3.93 19.13
C TYR A 162 6.47 5.21 19.20
N LEU A 163 6.15 5.71 20.40
CA LEU A 163 5.44 6.98 20.55
C LEU A 163 6.25 8.13 19.94
N MET A 164 7.56 8.20 20.20
CA MET A 164 8.44 9.19 19.57
C MET A 164 8.42 9.07 18.05
N TYR A 165 8.60 7.85 17.54
CA TYR A 165 8.63 7.57 16.09
C TYR A 165 7.31 7.97 15.39
N SER A 166 6.17 7.54 15.95
CA SER A 166 4.85 7.73 15.35
C SER A 166 4.24 9.12 15.57
N SER A 167 4.81 9.92 16.49
CA SER A 167 4.36 11.30 16.74
C SER A 167 5.02 12.32 15.82
N LEU A 168 6.12 11.98 15.14
CA LEU A 168 6.86 12.92 14.28
C LEU A 168 5.96 13.65 13.26
N PRO A 169 5.05 12.98 12.53
CA PRO A 169 4.12 13.67 11.64
C PRO A 169 3.23 14.70 12.34
N PHE A 170 2.98 14.57 13.64
CA PHE A 170 2.09 15.45 14.42
C PHE A 170 2.84 16.58 15.14
N GLU A 171 4.17 16.55 15.14
CA GLU A 171 5.03 17.56 15.74
C GLU A 171 5.34 18.68 14.74
N GLU A 172 5.79 19.84 15.23
CA GLU A 172 6.10 21.02 14.39
C GLU A 172 7.11 20.71 13.28
N SER A 173 8.00 19.73 13.49
CA SER A 173 9.01 19.28 12.54
C SER A 173 8.47 18.44 11.37
N GLY A 174 7.30 17.80 11.51
CA GLY A 174 6.77 16.82 10.56
C GLY A 174 5.33 17.06 10.10
N ASN A 175 4.72 18.19 10.46
CA ASN A 175 3.30 18.49 10.24
C ASN A 175 3.01 19.22 8.91
N ALA A 176 3.31 18.59 7.78
CA ALA A 176 3.06 19.13 6.44
C ALA A 176 1.63 18.87 5.92
N LEU A 177 0.93 17.84 6.42
CA LEU A 177 -0.42 17.44 6.04
C LEU A 177 -1.48 17.87 7.08
N PRO A 178 -2.72 18.19 6.66
CA PRO A 178 -3.82 18.40 7.60
C PRO A 178 -4.19 17.11 8.35
N PRO A 179 -4.63 17.17 9.62
CA PRO A 179 -5.02 15.99 10.41
C PRO A 179 -5.99 15.05 9.68
N LYS A 180 -6.98 15.61 9.00
CA LYS A 180 -7.93 14.86 8.15
C LYS A 180 -7.23 13.92 7.17
N ILE A 181 -6.20 14.42 6.48
CA ILE A 181 -5.50 13.66 5.44
C ILE A 181 -4.64 12.55 6.06
N LYS A 182 -4.03 12.80 7.22
CA LYS A 182 -3.26 11.77 7.94
C LYS A 182 -4.13 10.58 8.33
N GLU A 183 -5.33 10.86 8.84
CA GLU A 183 -6.28 9.80 9.22
C GLU A 183 -6.83 9.07 7.98
N LEU A 184 -7.03 9.75 6.85
CA LEU A 184 -7.37 9.07 5.59
C LEU A 184 -6.23 8.20 5.06
N ILE A 185 -4.96 8.59 5.25
CA ILE A 185 -3.78 7.76 4.93
C ILE A 185 -3.75 6.51 5.82
N TYR A 186 -4.05 6.62 7.11
CA TYR A 186 -4.18 5.45 7.98
C TYR A 186 -5.35 4.55 7.56
N CYS A 187 -6.49 5.12 7.17
CA CYS A 187 -7.58 4.34 6.57
C CYS A 187 -7.14 3.60 5.31
N ALA A 188 -6.35 4.25 4.45
CA ALA A 188 -5.85 3.67 3.21
C ALA A 188 -5.05 2.40 3.47
N ILE A 189 -4.03 2.47 4.34
CA ILE A 189 -3.16 1.32 4.63
C ILE A 189 -3.90 0.21 5.39
N ASP A 190 -4.87 0.54 6.26
CA ASP A 190 -5.65 -0.45 7.00
C ASP A 190 -6.72 -1.14 6.16
N CYS A 191 -7.28 -0.46 5.15
CA CYS A 191 -8.26 -1.05 4.23
C CYS A 191 -7.62 -1.74 3.01
N SER A 192 -6.33 -1.53 2.75
CA SER A 192 -5.58 -2.22 1.69
C SER A 192 -5.81 -3.74 1.75
N THR A 193 -6.07 -4.37 0.60
CA THR A 193 -6.37 -5.81 0.52
C THR A 193 -5.21 -6.71 0.96
N THR A 194 -4.00 -6.16 1.07
CA THR A 194 -2.82 -6.85 1.59
C THR A 194 -2.69 -6.80 3.11
N HIS A 195 -3.57 -6.07 3.80
CA HIS A 195 -3.53 -5.89 5.25
C HIS A 195 -4.90 -6.11 5.93
N LEU A 196 -5.94 -5.39 5.50
CA LEU A 196 -7.33 -5.54 5.99
C LEU A 196 -7.49 -5.53 7.52
N TYR A 197 -6.82 -4.59 8.20
CA TYR A 197 -6.85 -4.49 9.65
C TYR A 197 -8.05 -3.68 10.16
N GLY A 198 -9.18 -4.37 10.29
CA GLY A 198 -10.46 -3.79 10.73
C GLY A 198 -10.44 -2.99 12.04
N PRO A 199 -9.71 -3.40 13.10
CA PRO A 199 -9.67 -2.64 14.34
C PRO A 199 -9.04 -1.24 14.18
N GLY A 200 -7.89 -1.15 13.49
CA GLY A 200 -7.24 0.12 13.17
C GLY A 200 -8.09 0.97 12.24
N LEU A 201 -8.62 0.36 11.17
CA LEU A 201 -9.50 1.02 10.21
C LEU A 201 -10.67 1.72 10.91
N LYS A 202 -11.33 1.04 11.86
CA LYS A 202 -12.45 1.62 12.61
C LYS A 202 -12.06 2.85 13.44
N ILE A 203 -10.84 2.88 13.98
CA ILE A 203 -10.33 4.02 14.76
C ILE A 203 -10.06 5.18 13.81
N HIS A 204 -9.33 4.93 12.74
CA HIS A 204 -8.93 5.98 11.80
C HIS A 204 -10.11 6.55 11.02
N ILE A 205 -11.16 5.77 10.72
CA ILE A 205 -12.43 6.29 10.19
C ILE A 205 -13.05 7.29 11.17
N ARG A 206 -13.10 6.96 12.47
CA ARG A 206 -13.65 7.86 13.50
C ARG A 206 -12.83 9.15 13.57
N ASN A 207 -11.51 9.03 13.68
CA ASN A 207 -10.61 10.16 13.79
C ASN A 207 -10.67 11.06 12.53
N ALA A 208 -10.77 10.47 11.34
CA ALA A 208 -10.93 11.23 10.09
C ALA A 208 -12.21 12.07 10.11
N ILE A 209 -13.34 11.49 10.54
CA ILE A 209 -14.63 12.19 10.65
C ILE A 209 -14.56 13.30 11.71
N GLU A 210 -13.95 13.03 12.86
CA GLU A 210 -13.71 14.03 13.92
C GLU A 210 -12.81 15.17 13.43
N ALA A 211 -11.86 14.89 12.55
CA ALA A 211 -11.02 15.86 11.85
C ALA A 211 -11.71 16.55 10.66
N GLY A 212 -13.00 16.28 10.42
CA GLY A 212 -13.83 16.95 9.43
C GLY A 212 -14.01 16.21 8.10
N ALA A 213 -13.56 14.95 7.98
CA ALA A 213 -13.82 14.14 6.79
C ALA A 213 -15.31 13.84 6.62
N GLN A 214 -15.80 13.94 5.40
CA GLN A 214 -17.13 13.46 5.04
C GLN A 214 -17.12 11.94 4.82
N PRO A 215 -18.25 11.24 5.07
CA PRO A 215 -18.35 9.80 4.78
C PRO A 215 -18.00 9.43 3.33
N ASP A 216 -18.31 10.31 2.38
CA ASP A 216 -17.99 10.11 0.96
C ASP A 216 -16.47 10.16 0.69
N GLU A 217 -15.71 10.98 1.42
CA GLU A 217 -14.24 11.00 1.34
C GLU A 217 -13.64 9.67 1.81
N VAL A 218 -14.17 9.11 2.91
CA VAL A 218 -13.75 7.79 3.42
C VAL A 218 -14.14 6.68 2.45
N LEU A 219 -15.35 6.73 1.88
CA LEU A 219 -15.79 5.78 0.87
C LEU A 219 -14.91 5.83 -0.38
N GLU A 220 -14.47 7.02 -0.80
CA GLU A 220 -13.56 7.19 -1.92
C GLU A 220 -12.19 6.57 -1.67
N VAL A 221 -11.65 6.66 -0.44
CA VAL A 221 -10.45 5.90 -0.05
C VAL A 221 -10.63 4.40 -0.29
N PHE A 222 -11.79 3.83 0.06
CA PHE A 222 -12.06 2.41 -0.20
C PHE A 222 -12.15 2.09 -1.69
N GLN A 223 -12.75 2.98 -2.49
CA GLN A 223 -12.81 2.82 -3.94
C GLN A 223 -11.40 2.83 -4.54
N LEU A 224 -10.52 3.72 -4.10
CA LEU A 224 -9.11 3.75 -4.52
C LEU A 224 -8.39 2.45 -4.15
N ALA A 225 -8.63 1.89 -2.95
CA ALA A 225 -8.05 0.62 -2.53
C ALA A 225 -8.40 -0.55 -3.47
N THR A 226 -9.60 -0.54 -4.07
CA THR A 226 -10.00 -1.60 -5.01
C THR A 226 -9.16 -1.62 -6.30
N LEU A 227 -8.51 -0.52 -6.65
CA LEU A 227 -7.68 -0.42 -7.85
C LEU A 227 -6.39 -1.24 -7.76
N MET A 228 -5.93 -1.55 -6.54
CA MET A 228 -4.75 -2.40 -6.30
C MET A 228 -4.86 -3.76 -7.01
N GLY A 229 -6.08 -4.31 -7.17
CA GLY A 229 -6.29 -5.58 -7.87
C GLY A 229 -5.83 -5.59 -9.33
N ALA A 230 -5.78 -4.43 -10.00
CA ALA A 230 -5.33 -4.35 -11.38
C ALA A 230 -3.84 -4.68 -11.55
N GLN A 231 -3.05 -4.56 -10.48
CA GLN A 231 -1.62 -4.81 -10.49
C GLN A 231 -1.29 -6.29 -10.77
N THR A 232 -2.17 -7.23 -10.41
CA THR A 232 -2.05 -8.64 -10.80
C THR A 232 -2.00 -8.79 -12.32
N VAL A 233 -2.85 -8.05 -13.04
CA VAL A 233 -2.91 -8.11 -14.50
C VAL A 233 -1.74 -7.36 -15.13
N LEU A 234 -1.30 -6.24 -14.55
CA LEU A 234 -0.11 -5.51 -15.01
C LEU A 234 1.13 -6.40 -15.01
N ILE A 235 1.43 -7.01 -13.86
CA ILE A 235 2.59 -7.90 -13.71
C ILE A 235 2.42 -9.13 -14.61
N GLY A 236 1.24 -9.76 -14.58
CA GLY A 236 0.97 -10.96 -15.36
C GLY A 236 1.08 -10.76 -16.87
N ALA A 237 0.60 -9.63 -17.41
CA ALA A 237 0.69 -9.32 -18.83
C ALA A 237 2.14 -9.08 -19.28
N GLN A 238 2.94 -8.36 -18.47
CA GLN A 238 4.37 -8.19 -18.71
C GLN A 238 5.08 -9.56 -18.74
N THR A 239 4.87 -10.39 -17.72
CA THR A 239 5.48 -11.72 -17.63
C THR A 239 5.05 -12.62 -18.79
N LEU A 240 3.77 -12.59 -19.19
CA LEU A 240 3.27 -13.34 -20.33
C LEU A 240 3.98 -12.95 -21.63
N LYS A 241 4.17 -11.64 -21.86
CA LYS A 241 4.90 -11.15 -23.03
C LYS A 241 6.33 -11.67 -23.07
N GLU A 242 7.03 -11.60 -21.94
CA GLU A 242 8.41 -12.09 -21.84
C GLU A 242 8.51 -13.59 -22.13
N GLU A 243 7.60 -14.41 -21.61
CA GLU A 243 7.59 -15.85 -21.86
C GLU A 243 7.28 -16.19 -23.32
N LEU A 244 6.37 -15.46 -23.97
CA LEU A 244 6.10 -15.62 -25.39
C LEU A 244 7.34 -15.30 -26.25
N ASP A 245 8.08 -14.26 -25.89
CA ASP A 245 9.33 -13.91 -26.59
C ASP A 245 10.43 -14.95 -26.35
N ARG A 246 10.57 -15.44 -25.11
CA ARG A 246 11.49 -16.54 -24.76
C ARG A 246 11.16 -17.81 -25.54
N MET A 247 9.87 -18.17 -25.65
CA MET A 247 9.42 -19.33 -26.42
C MET A 247 9.73 -19.19 -27.92
N ARG A 248 9.44 -18.02 -28.50
CA ARG A 248 9.75 -17.73 -29.92
C ARG A 248 11.24 -17.84 -30.19
N THR A 249 12.08 -17.31 -29.31
CA THR A 249 13.54 -17.37 -29.41
C THR A 249 14.04 -18.82 -29.37
N LYS A 250 13.57 -19.62 -28.40
CA LYS A 250 13.91 -21.06 -28.33
C LYS A 250 13.49 -21.80 -29.60
N ALA A 251 12.28 -21.56 -30.09
CA ALA A 251 11.79 -22.20 -31.32
C ALA A 251 12.64 -21.85 -32.54
N MET A 252 13.13 -20.61 -32.67
CA MET A 252 14.04 -20.23 -33.74
C MET A 252 15.40 -20.94 -33.64
N LEU A 253 15.96 -21.04 -32.43
CA LEU A 253 17.22 -21.74 -32.19
C LEU A 253 17.13 -23.23 -32.53
N TYR A 254 16.05 -23.91 -32.09
CA TYR A 254 15.83 -25.32 -32.44
C TYR A 254 15.71 -25.52 -33.96
N ARG A 255 14.97 -24.66 -34.67
CA ARG A 255 14.88 -24.75 -36.15
C ARG A 255 16.24 -24.58 -36.82
N ARG A 256 17.08 -23.66 -36.36
CA ARG A 256 18.44 -23.47 -36.90
C ARG A 256 19.32 -24.70 -36.66
N ALA A 257 19.33 -25.22 -35.43
CA ALA A 257 20.10 -26.42 -35.09
C ALA A 257 19.67 -27.65 -35.91
N SER A 258 18.36 -27.83 -36.14
CA SER A 258 17.86 -28.90 -36.99
C SER A 258 18.27 -28.75 -38.46
N GLN A 259 18.27 -27.52 -39.00
CA GLN A 259 18.71 -27.25 -40.37
C GLN A 259 20.23 -27.46 -40.55
N GLU A 260 21.04 -27.07 -39.57
CA GLU A 260 22.49 -27.28 -39.58
C GLU A 260 22.84 -28.77 -39.49
N SER A 261 22.13 -29.54 -38.65
CA SER A 261 22.26 -30.99 -38.56
C SER A 261 21.89 -31.70 -39.87
N GLN A 262 20.80 -31.29 -40.53
CA GLN A 262 20.40 -31.88 -41.83
C GLN A 262 21.42 -31.59 -42.96
N ARG A 263 22.02 -30.39 -42.98
CA ARG A 263 23.06 -30.01 -43.96
C ARG A 263 24.36 -30.80 -43.76
N SER A 264 24.76 -31.03 -42.52
CA SER A 264 25.98 -31.78 -42.19
C SER A 264 25.84 -33.29 -42.42
N VAL A 265 24.63 -33.84 -42.37
CA VAL A 265 24.35 -35.23 -42.78
C VAL A 265 24.42 -35.38 -44.31
N HIS A 266 23.90 -34.43 -45.09
CA HIS A 266 23.95 -34.50 -46.55
C HIS A 266 25.38 -34.33 -47.10
N SER A 267 26.21 -33.47 -46.50
CA SER A 267 27.61 -33.29 -46.93
C SER A 267 28.51 -34.49 -46.66
N ASN A 268 28.11 -35.43 -45.79
CA ASN A 268 28.87 -36.64 -45.47
C ASN A 268 28.44 -37.87 -46.29
N ILE A 269 27.39 -37.76 -47.11
CA ILE A 269 26.91 -38.85 -47.99
C ILE A 269 27.48 -38.69 -49.41
N ASP A 270 27.98 -37.51 -49.76
CA ASP A 270 28.58 -37.19 -51.07
C ASP A 270 30.13 -37.29 -51.09
N MET A 271 30.76 -37.93 -50.10
CA MET A 271 32.19 -38.33 -50.08
C MET A 271 32.34 -39.84 -50.10
#